data_AF-A0AA88N9T9-F1
#
_entry.id   AF-A0AA88N9T9-F1
#
_cell.length_a   1.000
_cell.length_b   1.000
_cell.length_c   1.000
_cell.angle_alpha   90.00
_cell.angle_beta   90.00
_cell.angle_gamma   90.00
#
_symmetry.space_group_name_H-M   'P 1'
#
loop_
_entity.id
_entity.type
_entity.pdbx_description
1 polymer ?
#
loop_
_entity_poly.entity_id
_entity_poly.type
_entity_poly.pdbx_seq_one_letter_code
_entity_poly.pdbx_strand_id
1 'polypeptide(L)'
;MGSEQSKDKMHCTRYINGTGPPTLADQVQNGTNGASKKNSKIVNGNQPDDGRMSIMHLRRNVEGYPKCDTIQINMEFEDGIQTENHPNPGQKYYGLKTVAYVPQNNEGMKVYRMLEVAFKHKLLFTVATTSTGEERVTFSDIPLKTKESGGHDSFSYPDPEYLKTVTKILKSKGIK
;
A
#
# COMPACT_ATOMS: atom_id res chain seq x y z
N MET A 1 -42.78 32.89 29.68
CA MET A 1 -42.62 32.58 28.25
C MET A 1 -41.15 32.72 27.90
N GLY A 2 -40.56 31.69 27.28
CA GLY A 2 -39.29 31.75 26.54
C GLY A 2 -38.02 31.61 27.40
N SER A 3 -37.57 30.40 27.74
CA SER A 3 -36.79 29.46 26.91
C SER A 3 -35.27 29.71 27.02
N GLU A 4 -34.65 28.94 27.92
CA GLU A 4 -33.23 28.62 27.93
C GLU A 4 -32.80 28.08 26.56
N GLN A 5 -31.73 28.63 25.99
CA GLN A 5 -31.04 28.02 24.85
C GLN A 5 -29.71 27.42 25.31
N SER A 6 -29.81 26.11 25.47
CA SER A 6 -28.74 25.11 25.51
C SER A 6 -27.59 25.46 24.57
N LYS A 7 -26.39 25.63 25.13
CA LYS A 7 -25.13 25.50 24.38
C LYS A 7 -24.75 24.02 24.42
N ASP A 8 -25.32 23.27 23.48
CA ASP A 8 -25.02 21.88 23.25
C ASP A 8 -23.59 21.75 22.70
N LYS A 9 -22.61 21.72 23.61
CA LYS A 9 -21.28 21.19 23.29
C LYS A 9 -21.49 19.70 23.06
N MET A 10 -21.44 19.27 21.80
CA MET A 10 -21.27 17.87 21.45
C MET A 10 -19.93 17.37 22.02
N HIS A 11 -19.93 16.99 23.29
CA HIS A 11 -18.93 16.11 23.83
C HIS A 11 -19.24 14.73 23.27
N CYS A 12 -18.41 14.30 22.31
CA CYS A 12 -18.42 12.92 21.86
C CYS A 12 -17.95 12.03 23.02
N THR A 13 -18.87 11.64 23.90
CA THR A 13 -18.65 10.66 24.96
C THR A 13 -18.70 9.26 24.37
N ARG A 14 -17.75 8.94 23.50
CA ARG A 14 -17.64 7.60 22.93
C ARG A 14 -16.36 6.88 23.35
N TYR A 15 -15.92 7.02 24.60
CA TYR A 15 -14.99 6.08 25.27
C TYR A 15 -15.14 6.17 26.78
N ILE A 16 -16.23 5.63 27.33
CA ILE A 16 -16.48 5.63 28.78
C ILE A 16 -16.04 4.35 29.50
N ASN A 17 -15.47 3.34 28.81
CA ASN A 17 -15.09 2.07 29.45
C ASN A 17 -13.72 1.51 28.99
N GLY A 18 -12.72 2.36 28.76
CA GLY A 18 -11.31 1.92 28.68
C GLY A 18 -10.92 0.91 27.59
N THR A 19 -11.82 0.56 26.67
CA THR A 19 -11.56 -0.36 25.55
C THR A 19 -11.70 0.39 24.23
N GLY A 20 -10.71 1.25 23.95
CA GLY A 20 -10.44 1.66 22.57
C GLY A 20 -9.79 0.50 21.80
N PRO A 21 -9.80 0.52 20.45
CA PRO A 21 -9.00 -0.41 19.68
C PRO A 21 -7.53 -0.32 20.14
N PRO A 22 -6.81 -1.44 20.32
CA PRO A 22 -5.46 -1.44 20.83
C PRO A 22 -4.58 -0.54 19.97
N THR A 23 -3.73 0.27 20.60
CA THR A 23 -2.84 1.15 19.86
C THR A 23 -1.80 0.33 19.10
N LEU A 24 -1.28 0.85 17.99
CA LEU A 24 -0.18 0.23 17.24
C LEU A 24 1.06 -0.08 18.11
N ALA A 25 1.18 0.56 19.28
CA ALA A 25 2.23 0.29 20.27
C ALA A 25 1.94 -0.96 21.12
N ASP A 26 0.67 -1.25 21.42
CA ASP A 26 0.27 -2.38 22.29
C ASP A 26 0.36 -3.74 21.59
N GLN A 27 0.46 -3.76 20.25
CA GLN A 27 0.64 -4.98 19.46
C GLN A 27 2.11 -5.42 19.33
N VAL A 28 3.06 -4.71 19.96
CA VAL A 28 4.50 -4.94 19.75
C VAL A 28 5.19 -5.70 20.91
N GLN A 29 4.52 -6.00 22.03
CA GLN A 29 5.20 -6.52 23.23
C GLN A 29 5.03 -8.00 23.61
N ASN A 30 4.39 -8.85 22.79
CA ASN A 30 4.41 -10.30 23.03
C ASN A 30 5.11 -11.07 21.91
N GLY A 31 6.40 -11.34 22.12
CA GLY A 31 7.21 -12.20 21.25
C GLY A 31 8.67 -12.23 21.67
N THR A 32 8.97 -12.82 22.84
CA THR A 32 10.33 -13.14 23.25
C THR A 32 10.88 -14.36 22.50
N ASN A 33 12.18 -14.26 22.19
CA ASN A 33 13.17 -15.34 22.09
C ASN A 33 13.18 -16.26 20.86
N GLY A 34 14.26 -16.10 20.09
CA GLY A 34 14.90 -17.15 19.29
C GLY A 34 14.21 -17.47 17.97
N ALA A 35 14.76 -16.98 16.86
CA ALA A 35 14.43 -17.56 15.56
C ALA A 35 15.59 -17.44 14.57
N SER A 36 16.16 -18.61 14.31
CA SER A 36 16.99 -19.01 13.17
C SER A 36 16.73 -18.18 11.91
N LYS A 37 17.79 -17.92 11.14
CA LYS A 37 17.71 -17.47 9.74
C LYS A 37 16.84 -18.43 8.93
N LYS A 38 15.51 -18.25 8.96
CA LYS A 38 14.60 -18.87 8.02
C LYS A 38 14.96 -18.28 6.65
N ASN A 39 15.44 -19.12 5.74
CA ASN A 39 15.36 -18.80 4.32
C ASN A 39 13.87 -18.71 3.97
N SER A 40 13.29 -17.52 4.17
CA SER A 40 11.90 -17.21 3.87
C SER A 40 11.71 -17.29 2.36
N LYS A 41 11.20 -18.42 1.87
CA LYS A 41 10.74 -18.57 0.49
C LYS A 41 9.70 -17.46 0.22
N ILE A 42 9.89 -16.71 -0.87
CA ILE A 42 8.90 -15.72 -1.30
C ILE A 42 7.65 -16.49 -1.74
N VAL A 43 6.50 -16.18 -1.15
CA VAL A 43 5.20 -16.74 -1.53
C VAL A 43 4.64 -15.85 -2.63
N ASN A 44 4.17 -16.45 -3.73
CA ASN A 44 3.55 -15.68 -4.81
C ASN A 44 2.16 -15.19 -4.37
N GLY A 45 1.80 -13.98 -4.78
CA GLY A 45 0.43 -13.50 -4.70
C GLY A 45 -0.39 -13.89 -5.93
N ASN A 46 -1.50 -13.20 -6.11
CA ASN A 46 -2.53 -13.47 -7.12
C ASN A 46 -2.81 -12.25 -8.02
N GLN A 47 -1.83 -11.35 -8.16
CA GLN A 47 -1.83 -10.34 -9.22
C GLN A 47 -2.03 -11.01 -10.59
N PRO A 48 -2.86 -10.43 -11.49
CA PRO A 48 -3.04 -10.96 -12.84
C PRO A 48 -1.75 -11.06 -13.66
N ASP A 49 -1.68 -12.08 -14.52
CA ASP A 49 -0.50 -12.44 -15.32
C ASP A 49 -0.17 -11.46 -16.44
N ASP A 50 -1.16 -10.70 -16.91
CA ASP A 50 -1.03 -9.71 -17.98
C ASP A 50 -0.46 -8.36 -17.49
N GLY A 51 -0.16 -8.25 -16.19
CA GLY A 51 0.40 -7.05 -15.59
C GLY A 51 1.71 -6.61 -16.23
N ARG A 52 1.76 -5.35 -16.68
CA ARG A 52 2.94 -4.70 -17.24
C ARG A 52 3.50 -3.67 -16.26
N MET A 53 4.82 -3.65 -16.09
CA MET A 53 5.54 -2.66 -15.28
C MET A 53 6.63 -2.00 -16.12
N SER A 54 6.70 -0.66 -16.10
CA SER A 54 7.76 0.12 -16.72
C SER A 54 8.13 1.33 -15.85
N ILE A 55 9.24 1.99 -16.14
CA ILE A 55 9.66 3.19 -15.41
C ILE A 55 9.88 4.39 -16.32
N MET A 56 9.73 5.58 -15.74
CA MET A 56 10.18 6.85 -16.29
C MET A 56 10.99 7.61 -15.24
N HIS A 57 12.06 8.26 -15.68
CA HIS A 57 12.84 9.17 -14.84
C HIS A 57 12.33 10.59 -15.00
N LEU A 58 11.81 11.17 -13.93
CA LEU A 58 11.25 12.51 -13.91
C LEU A 58 12.27 13.49 -13.32
N ARG A 59 12.56 14.58 -14.05
CA ARG A 59 13.43 15.68 -13.59
C ARG A 59 12.69 16.65 -12.65
N ARG A 60 12.03 16.10 -11.64
CA ARG A 60 11.30 16.83 -10.59
C ARG A 60 11.27 16.01 -9.31
N ASN A 61 11.06 16.68 -8.20
CA ASN A 61 11.06 16.09 -6.87
C ASN A 61 9.64 15.71 -6.44
N VAL A 62 9.48 14.57 -5.77
CA VAL A 62 8.34 14.35 -4.87
C VAL A 62 8.48 15.20 -3.62
N GLU A 63 7.35 15.55 -3.02
CA GLU A 63 7.31 16.37 -1.80
C GLU A 63 8.09 15.69 -0.66
N GLY A 64 8.93 16.44 0.05
CA GLY A 64 9.82 15.92 1.10
C GLY A 64 11.21 15.45 0.61
N TYR A 65 11.47 15.39 -0.70
CA TYR A 65 12.75 14.97 -1.27
C TYR A 65 13.37 16.00 -2.24
N PRO A 66 13.66 17.24 -1.81
CA PRO A 66 14.02 18.36 -2.69
C PRO A 66 15.38 18.23 -3.40
N LYS A 67 16.20 17.23 -3.05
CA LYS A 67 17.58 17.07 -3.54
C LYS A 67 17.75 15.93 -4.55
N CYS A 68 16.66 15.28 -4.97
CA CYS A 68 16.74 14.18 -5.93
C CYS A 68 15.53 14.12 -6.86
N ASP A 69 15.77 13.69 -8.10
CA ASP A 69 14.75 13.39 -9.11
C ASP A 69 13.79 12.29 -8.64
N THR A 70 12.80 11.93 -9.46
CA THR A 70 11.78 10.94 -9.14
C THR A 70 11.75 9.81 -10.16
N ILE A 71 11.56 8.57 -9.68
CA ILE A 71 11.24 7.42 -10.52
C ILE A 71 9.73 7.23 -10.47
N GLN A 72 9.09 7.39 -11.63
CA GLN A 72 7.70 7.01 -11.82
C GLN A 72 7.65 5.57 -12.34
N ILE A 73 6.92 4.71 -11.65
CA ILE A 73 6.71 3.32 -12.00
C ILE A 73 5.30 3.21 -12.56
N ASN A 74 5.17 2.94 -13.86
CA ASN A 74 3.87 2.75 -14.51
C ASN A 74 3.49 1.28 -14.42
N MET A 75 2.26 0.99 -13.98
CA MET A 75 1.70 -0.35 -13.88
C MET A 75 0.34 -0.40 -14.58
N GLU A 76 0.15 -1.40 -15.42
CA GLU A 76 -1.02 -1.54 -16.27
C GLU A 76 -1.48 -3.00 -16.30
N PHE A 77 -2.79 -3.19 -16.11
CA PHE A 77 -3.51 -4.43 -16.22
C PHE A 77 -4.71 -4.20 -17.14
N GLU A 78 -4.94 -5.11 -18.08
CA GLU A 78 -6.10 -5.08 -18.94
C GLU A 78 -7.30 -5.74 -18.25
N ASP A 79 -8.48 -5.61 -18.85
CA ASP A 79 -9.65 -6.40 -18.45
C ASP A 79 -9.40 -7.88 -18.75
N GLY A 80 -9.92 -8.76 -17.89
CA GLY A 80 -9.65 -10.19 -18.03
C GLY A 80 -10.66 -11.10 -17.36
N ILE A 81 -10.32 -12.39 -17.32
CA ILE A 81 -11.08 -13.44 -16.65
C ILE A 81 -10.29 -13.94 -15.46
N GLN A 82 -10.97 -14.11 -14.33
CA GLN A 82 -10.38 -14.62 -13.11
C GLN A 82 -9.91 -16.06 -13.26
N THR A 83 -8.66 -16.32 -12.84
CA THR A 83 -8.07 -17.66 -12.83
C THR A 83 -8.46 -18.41 -11.56
N GLU A 84 -8.10 -19.69 -11.46
CA GLU A 84 -8.27 -20.50 -10.25
C GLU A 84 -7.57 -19.93 -9.00
N ASN A 85 -6.63 -18.98 -9.17
CA ASN A 85 -5.95 -18.32 -8.05
C ASN A 85 -6.67 -17.05 -7.55
N HIS A 86 -7.79 -16.67 -8.18
CA HIS A 86 -8.55 -15.47 -7.82
C HIS A 86 -9.83 -15.85 -7.05
N PRO A 87 -10.48 -14.90 -6.35
CA PRO A 87 -11.64 -15.18 -5.51
C PRO A 87 -12.85 -15.80 -6.24
N ASN A 88 -13.07 -15.41 -7.50
CA ASN A 88 -14.23 -15.82 -8.29
C ASN A 88 -13.80 -16.36 -9.68
N PRO A 89 -13.26 -17.60 -9.76
CA PRO A 89 -12.77 -18.17 -11.02
C PRO A 89 -13.81 -18.14 -12.15
N GLY A 90 -13.39 -17.78 -13.36
CA GLY A 90 -14.27 -17.67 -14.53
C GLY A 90 -15.06 -16.36 -14.63
N GLN A 91 -15.12 -15.55 -13.56
CA GLN A 91 -15.77 -14.23 -13.60
C GLN A 91 -14.86 -13.18 -14.29
N LYS A 92 -15.46 -12.23 -14.99
CA LYS A 92 -14.74 -11.06 -15.53
C LYS A 92 -14.24 -10.16 -14.41
N TYR A 93 -13.10 -9.53 -14.61
CA TYR A 93 -12.63 -8.41 -13.80
C TYR A 93 -12.23 -7.23 -14.69
N TYR A 94 -12.30 -6.02 -14.15
CA TYR A 94 -11.77 -4.82 -14.81
C TYR A 94 -10.32 -4.56 -14.41
N GLY A 95 -9.52 -4.18 -15.40
CA GLY A 95 -8.11 -3.84 -15.25
C GLY A 95 -7.88 -2.55 -14.47
N LEU A 96 -6.60 -2.16 -14.40
CA LEU A 96 -6.14 -0.97 -13.68
C LEU A 96 -4.94 -0.37 -14.38
N LYS A 97 -4.97 0.95 -14.59
CA LYS A 97 -3.79 1.74 -14.97
C LYS A 97 -3.44 2.65 -13.83
N THR A 98 -2.24 2.51 -13.28
CA THR A 98 -1.79 3.31 -12.14
C THR A 98 -0.30 3.58 -12.19
N VAL A 99 0.14 4.47 -11.31
CA VAL A 99 1.53 4.88 -11.18
C VAL A 99 1.94 4.83 -9.72
N ALA A 100 3.22 4.60 -9.46
CA ALA A 100 3.82 4.80 -8.15
C ALA A 100 5.10 5.64 -8.27
N TYR A 101 5.40 6.41 -7.23
CA TYR A 101 6.54 7.32 -7.19
C TYR A 101 7.51 6.94 -6.08
N VAL A 102 8.79 6.91 -6.40
CA VAL A 102 9.88 6.84 -5.42
C VAL A 102 10.96 7.88 -5.74
N PRO A 103 11.61 8.47 -4.72
CA PRO A 103 12.71 9.40 -4.95
C PRO A 103 13.90 8.66 -5.58
N GLN A 104 14.58 9.29 -6.54
CA GLN A 104 15.79 8.80 -7.19
C GLN A 104 17.02 9.07 -6.32
N ASN A 105 17.02 8.52 -5.10
CA ASN A 105 18.15 8.48 -4.20
C ASN A 105 18.48 7.01 -3.82
N ASN A 106 19.50 6.79 -3.00
CA ASN A 106 19.94 5.43 -2.65
C ASN A 106 18.83 4.57 -2.01
N GLU A 107 18.00 5.17 -1.15
CA GLU A 107 16.94 4.44 -0.45
C GLU A 107 15.75 4.16 -1.38
N GLY A 108 15.33 5.14 -2.18
CA GLY A 108 14.26 4.97 -3.15
C GLY A 108 14.63 4.02 -4.29
N MET A 109 15.89 4.01 -4.75
CA MET A 109 16.39 3.01 -5.70
C MET A 109 16.33 1.60 -5.12
N LYS A 110 16.63 1.43 -3.83
CA LYS A 110 16.50 0.14 -3.16
C LYS A 110 15.04 -0.30 -3.09
N VAL A 111 14.14 0.59 -2.66
CA VAL A 111 12.70 0.32 -2.64
C VAL A 111 12.19 -0.04 -4.03
N TYR A 112 12.58 0.70 -5.08
CA TYR A 112 12.23 0.37 -6.46
C TYR A 112 12.62 -1.07 -6.84
N ARG A 113 13.86 -1.49 -6.56
CA ARG A 113 14.31 -2.86 -6.87
C ARG A 113 13.51 -3.92 -6.11
N MET A 114 13.16 -3.64 -4.86
CA MET A 114 12.32 -4.55 -4.08
C MET A 114 10.88 -4.60 -4.61
N LEU A 115 10.32 -3.47 -5.08
CA LEU A 115 9.01 -3.43 -5.74
C LEU A 115 9.02 -4.20 -7.08
N GLU A 116 10.12 -4.12 -7.84
CA GLU A 116 10.31 -4.89 -9.07
C GLU A 116 10.25 -6.41 -8.79
N VAL A 117 10.89 -6.85 -7.71
CA VAL A 117 10.82 -8.25 -7.25
C VAL A 117 9.41 -8.60 -6.76
N ALA A 118 8.76 -7.71 -5.99
CA ALA A 118 7.38 -7.93 -5.52
C ALA A 118 6.40 -8.10 -6.68
N PHE A 119 6.54 -7.31 -7.73
CA PHE A 119 5.71 -7.41 -8.94
C PHE A 119 5.92 -8.74 -9.66
N LYS A 120 7.18 -9.19 -9.82
CA LYS A 120 7.50 -10.51 -10.40
C LYS A 120 6.90 -11.67 -9.60
N HIS A 121 6.76 -11.49 -8.28
CA HIS A 121 6.11 -12.45 -7.38
C HIS A 121 4.62 -12.20 -7.19
N LYS A 122 4.00 -11.34 -8.01
CA LYS A 122 2.55 -11.09 -8.01
C LYS A 122 2.00 -10.52 -6.69
N LEU A 123 2.81 -9.72 -5.98
CA LEU A 123 2.51 -9.26 -4.62
C LEU A 123 1.99 -7.82 -4.52
N LEU A 124 2.01 -7.04 -5.61
CA LEU A 124 1.60 -5.62 -5.55
C LEU A 124 0.10 -5.42 -5.72
N PHE A 125 -0.57 -6.31 -6.44
CA PHE A 125 -1.99 -6.21 -6.74
C PHE A 125 -2.71 -7.54 -6.53
N THR A 126 -4.03 -7.49 -6.50
CA THR A 126 -4.96 -8.63 -6.47
C THR A 126 -6.22 -8.27 -7.26
N VAL A 127 -7.05 -9.25 -7.58
CA VAL A 127 -8.46 -9.01 -7.93
C VAL A 127 -9.29 -8.96 -6.66
N ALA A 128 -10.21 -8.00 -6.55
CA ALA A 128 -11.15 -7.90 -5.44
C ALA A 128 -12.50 -7.33 -5.89
N THR A 129 -13.55 -7.68 -5.16
CA THR A 129 -14.89 -7.13 -5.30
C THR A 129 -14.97 -5.72 -4.70
N THR A 130 -15.43 -4.74 -5.46
CA THR A 130 -15.69 -3.37 -4.98
C THR A 130 -16.98 -3.32 -4.15
N SER A 131 -17.23 -2.18 -3.50
CA SER A 131 -18.50 -1.94 -2.79
C SER A 131 -19.74 -1.99 -3.70
N THR A 132 -19.56 -1.84 -5.01
CA THR A 132 -20.63 -1.93 -6.02
C THR A 132 -20.78 -3.34 -6.60
N GLY A 133 -20.00 -4.32 -6.15
CA GLY A 133 -20.04 -5.70 -6.64
C GLY A 133 -19.25 -5.93 -7.93
N GLU A 134 -18.44 -4.96 -8.37
CA GLU A 134 -17.57 -5.13 -9.53
C GLU A 134 -16.27 -5.82 -9.13
N GLU A 135 -15.82 -6.79 -9.90
CA GLU A 135 -14.50 -7.39 -9.73
C GLU A 135 -13.46 -6.52 -10.43
N ARG A 136 -12.44 -6.07 -9.70
CA ARG A 136 -11.39 -5.18 -10.25
C ARG A 136 -10.01 -5.53 -9.75
N VAL A 137 -9.00 -5.22 -10.56
CA VAL A 137 -7.62 -5.18 -10.08
C VAL A 137 -7.47 -4.02 -9.09
N THR A 138 -6.94 -4.32 -7.91
CA THR A 138 -6.71 -3.35 -6.83
C THR A 138 -5.38 -3.60 -6.13
N PHE A 139 -4.95 -2.66 -5.30
CA PHE A 139 -3.73 -2.75 -4.50
C PHE A 139 -3.83 -3.89 -3.48
N SER A 140 -2.71 -4.62 -3.30
CA SER A 140 -2.55 -5.59 -2.21
C SER A 140 -2.02 -4.89 -0.93
N ASP A 141 -1.29 -5.59 -0.07
CA ASP A 141 -0.85 -5.08 1.24
C ASP A 141 0.39 -4.19 1.18
N ILE A 142 1.11 -4.15 0.04
CA ILE A 142 2.33 -3.36 -0.10
C ILE A 142 1.90 -1.93 -0.48
N PRO A 143 2.12 -0.93 0.39
CA PRO A 143 1.70 0.44 0.10
C PRO A 143 2.50 1.02 -1.06
N LEU A 144 1.81 1.74 -1.94
CA LEU A 144 2.40 2.47 -3.06
C LEU A 144 2.02 3.94 -2.97
N LYS A 145 2.95 4.83 -3.31
CA LYS A 145 2.69 6.28 -3.40
C LYS A 145 2.24 6.65 -4.80
N THR A 146 0.94 6.85 -4.99
CA THR A 146 0.33 7.13 -6.31
C THR A 146 0.23 8.63 -6.62
N LYS A 147 0.62 9.50 -5.68
CA LYS A 147 0.65 10.96 -5.86
C LYS A 147 1.98 11.54 -5.40
N GLU A 148 2.52 12.50 -6.17
CA GLU A 148 3.82 13.16 -5.90
C GLU A 148 3.76 14.20 -4.76
N SER A 149 2.55 14.65 -4.38
CA SER A 149 2.29 15.69 -3.39
C SER A 149 0.87 15.60 -2.82
N GLY A 150 0.58 16.37 -1.77
CA GLY A 150 -0.77 16.55 -1.23
C GLY A 150 -1.00 16.04 0.18
N GLY A 151 -0.10 15.22 0.74
CA GLY A 151 0.09 14.91 2.18
C GLY A 151 -1.08 14.45 3.06
N HIS A 152 -2.31 14.46 2.56
CA HIS A 152 -3.52 14.25 3.36
C HIS A 152 -3.97 12.78 3.38
N ASP A 153 -3.43 11.93 2.50
CA ASP A 153 -3.75 10.51 2.40
C ASP A 153 -2.48 9.63 2.44
N SER A 154 -2.68 8.32 2.69
CA SER A 154 -1.60 7.34 2.75
C SER A 154 -0.91 7.09 1.40
N PHE A 155 -1.46 7.62 0.30
CA PHE A 155 -0.97 7.42 -1.07
C PHE A 155 -0.11 8.59 -1.57
N SER A 156 -0.04 9.68 -0.82
CA SER A 156 0.65 10.91 -1.23
C SER A 156 1.96 11.13 -0.49
N TYR A 157 2.87 11.84 -1.14
CA TYR A 157 3.96 12.56 -0.46
C TYR A 157 3.44 13.91 0.07
N PRO A 158 4.10 14.53 1.07
CA PRO A 158 5.28 14.05 1.77
C PRO A 158 4.90 12.95 2.78
N ASP A 159 5.74 11.93 2.85
CA ASP A 159 5.64 10.87 3.85
C ASP A 159 7.06 10.43 4.24
N PRO A 160 7.60 10.94 5.35
CA PRO A 160 8.97 10.65 5.77
C PRO A 160 9.17 9.19 6.20
N GLU A 161 8.11 8.47 6.58
CA GLU A 161 8.21 7.09 7.05
C GLU A 161 7.94 6.05 5.96
N TYR A 162 7.50 6.46 4.77
CA TYR A 162 7.12 5.57 3.68
C TYR A 162 8.23 4.58 3.30
N LEU A 163 9.43 5.05 2.94
CA LEU A 163 10.50 4.18 2.43
C LEU A 163 10.91 3.13 3.46
N LYS A 164 10.97 3.51 4.73
CA LYS A 164 11.25 2.62 5.86
C LYS A 164 10.13 1.60 6.07
N THR A 165 8.88 2.06 6.05
CA THR A 165 7.70 1.21 6.25
C THR A 165 7.54 0.18 5.14
N VAL A 166 7.59 0.61 3.87
CA VAL A 166 7.47 -0.29 2.71
C VAL A 166 8.63 -1.29 2.66
N THR A 167 9.86 -0.86 3.00
CA THR A 167 11.01 -1.76 3.12
C THR A 167 10.78 -2.85 4.17
N LYS A 168 10.19 -2.51 5.33
CA LYS A 168 9.87 -3.49 6.38
C LYS A 168 8.84 -4.51 5.90
N ILE A 169 7.80 -4.06 5.21
CA ILE A 169 6.73 -4.92 4.65
C ILE A 169 7.30 -5.84 3.56
N LEU A 170 8.11 -5.31 2.65
CA LEU A 170 8.73 -6.11 1.59
C LEU A 170 9.65 -7.19 2.19
N LYS A 171 10.43 -6.85 3.21
CA LYS A 171 11.27 -7.81 3.94
C LYS A 171 10.47 -8.88 4.67
N SER A 172 9.33 -8.55 5.27
CA SER A 172 8.48 -9.57 5.92
C SER A 172 7.87 -10.55 4.90
N LYS A 173 7.71 -10.12 3.64
CA LYS A 173 7.34 -10.98 2.50
C LYS A 173 8.55 -11.71 1.85
N GLY A 174 9.75 -11.62 2.43
CA GLY A 174 10.95 -12.33 2.00
C GLY A 174 11.79 -11.61 0.93
N ILE A 175 11.45 -10.38 0.57
CA ILE A 175 12.14 -9.58 -0.46
C ILE A 175 13.24 -8.73 0.20
N LYS A 176 14.46 -8.74 -0.34
CA LYS A 176 15.63 -8.13 0.30
C LYS A 176 16.43 -7.23 -0.61
#